data_AF-A0A1G2ZA52-F1
#
_entry.id   AF-A0A1G2ZA52-F1
#
_cell.length_a   1.000
_cell.length_b   1.000
_cell.length_c   1.000
_cell.angle_alpha   90.00
_cell.angle_beta   90.00
_cell.angle_gamma   90.00
#
_symmetry.space_group_name_H-M   'P 1'
#
loop_
_entity.id
_entity.type
_entity.pdbx_description
1 polymer ?
#
loop_
_entity_poly.entity_id
_entity_poly.type
_entity_poly.pdbx_seq_one_letter_code
_entity_poly.pdbx_strand_id
1 'polypeptide(L)'
;MITGERTGKPETLIEADSFPFEFVSDLAEVESWRKEVYRPIYHMHKWWATRLGSIFRAALLACNMPVSADLEKEFYHRHEFQGRSL
;
A
#
# COMPACT_ATOMS: atom_id res chain seq x y z
N MET A 1 20.69 -17.81 -8.52
CA MET A 1 20.03 -17.02 -7.47
C MET A 1 20.80 -15.72 -7.38
N ILE A 2 20.24 -14.64 -7.94
CA ILE A 2 20.92 -13.35 -8.02
C ILE A 2 20.57 -12.60 -6.74
N THR A 3 21.42 -12.69 -5.71
CA THR A 3 21.35 -11.78 -4.57
C THR A 3 22.06 -10.51 -5.00
N GLY A 4 21.32 -9.58 -5.60
CA GLY A 4 21.84 -8.26 -5.92
C GLY A 4 21.86 -7.43 -4.64
N GLU A 5 23.03 -7.22 -4.04
CA GLU A 5 23.21 -6.20 -3.01
C GLU A 5 22.81 -4.84 -3.58
N ARG A 6 21.67 -4.31 -3.13
CA ARG A 6 21.22 -2.96 -3.48
C ARG A 6 21.78 -1.95 -2.47
N THR A 7 22.39 -0.93 -3.02
CA THR A 7 23.08 0.17 -2.35
C THR A 7 22.22 0.87 -1.27
N GLY A 8 22.68 0.84 -0.01
CA GLY A 8 22.55 1.91 0.98
C GLY A 8 21.18 2.30 1.55
N LYS A 9 20.05 1.76 1.08
CA LYS A 9 18.71 2.04 1.64
C LYS A 9 18.21 0.80 2.41
N PRO A 10 17.70 0.94 3.64
CA PRO A 10 17.15 -0.21 4.36
C PRO A 10 16.00 -0.83 3.54
N GLU A 11 15.96 -2.16 3.47
CA GLU A 11 14.89 -2.87 2.78
C GLU A 11 13.54 -2.41 3.29
N THR A 12 12.67 -2.05 2.35
CA THR A 12 11.32 -1.55 2.67
C THR A 12 10.32 -2.69 2.52
N LEU A 13 9.25 -2.65 3.32
CA LEU A 13 8.27 -3.73 3.38
C LEU A 13 7.63 -4.03 2.01
N ILE A 14 7.54 -3.05 1.11
CA ILE A 14 7.00 -3.26 -0.25
C ILE A 14 7.89 -4.14 -1.14
N GLU A 15 9.17 -4.23 -0.84
CA GLU A 15 10.14 -5.05 -1.57
C GLU A 15 10.31 -6.44 -0.94
N ALA A 16 9.67 -6.69 0.21
CA ALA A 16 9.77 -7.94 0.93
C ALA A 16 8.77 -9.00 0.42
N ASP A 17 9.22 -10.26 0.38
CA ASP A 17 8.35 -11.40 0.08
C ASP A 17 7.27 -11.61 1.16
N SER A 18 7.48 -11.08 2.36
CA SER A 18 6.53 -11.12 3.48
C SER A 18 5.48 -10.02 3.44
N PHE A 19 5.36 -9.27 2.34
CA PHE A 19 4.32 -8.25 2.20
C PHE A 19 2.92 -8.90 2.33
N PRO A 20 2.03 -8.38 3.20
CA PRO A 20 0.75 -9.02 3.49
C PRO A 20 -0.28 -8.71 2.39
N PHE A 21 -0.15 -9.40 1.26
CA PHE A 21 -1.03 -9.26 0.10
C PHE A 21 -2.48 -9.61 0.40
N GLU A 22 -2.70 -10.66 1.19
CA GLU A 22 -4.04 -11.15 1.55
C GLU A 22 -4.83 -10.07 2.29
N PHE A 23 -4.25 -9.50 3.35
CA PHE A 23 -4.86 -8.39 4.09
C PHE A 23 -5.22 -7.20 3.20
N VAL A 24 -4.30 -6.76 2.35
CA VAL A 24 -4.53 -5.62 1.45
C VAL A 24 -5.61 -5.94 0.42
N SER A 25 -5.64 -7.18 -0.10
CA SER A 25 -6.62 -7.64 -1.06
C SER A 25 -8.03 -7.73 -0.46
N ASP A 26 -8.16 -8.28 0.75
CA ASP A 26 -9.46 -8.41 1.43
C ASP A 26 -10.04 -7.02 1.75
N LEU A 27 -9.18 -6.10 2.22
CA LEU A 27 -9.60 -4.72 2.48
C LEU A 27 -10.03 -4.00 1.20
N ALA A 28 -9.30 -4.22 0.12
CA ALA A 28 -9.63 -3.70 -1.20
C ALA A 28 -10.96 -4.28 -1.72
N GLU A 29 -11.19 -5.58 -1.55
CA GLU A 29 -12.44 -6.21 -1.92
C GLU A 29 -13.63 -5.55 -1.20
N VAL A 30 -13.56 -5.42 0.13
CA VAL A 30 -14.62 -4.77 0.94
C VAL A 30 -14.88 -3.33 0.48
N GLU A 31 -13.82 -2.57 0.17
CA GLU A 31 -13.94 -1.20 -0.34
C GLU A 31 -14.60 -1.17 -1.75
N SER A 32 -14.31 -2.17 -2.59
CA SER A 32 -14.85 -2.34 -3.95
C SER A 32 -16.35 -2.67 -3.97
N TRP A 33 -16.87 -3.33 -2.92
CA TRP A 33 -18.30 -3.64 -2.80
C TRP A 33 -19.17 -2.40 -2.54
N ARG A 34 -18.60 -1.29 -2.04
CA ARG A 34 -19.33 -0.01 -1.81
C ARG A 34 -19.48 0.82 -3.09
N LYS A 35 -19.97 0.19 -4.16
CA LYS A 35 -20.18 0.79 -5.49
C LYS A 35 -21.14 1.98 -5.50
N GLU A 36 -21.86 2.23 -4.41
CA GLU A 36 -22.74 3.40 -4.23
C GLU A 36 -22.01 4.66 -3.75
N VAL A 37 -20.92 4.51 -3.00
CA VAL A 37 -20.09 5.63 -2.52
C VAL A 37 -18.99 5.97 -3.54
N TYR A 38 -18.50 4.96 -4.27
CA TYR A 38 -17.39 5.06 -5.21
C TYR A 38 -17.80 4.98 -6.68
N ARG A 39 -19.07 5.27 -7.02
CA ARG A 39 -19.43 5.65 -8.39
C ARG A 39 -19.45 7.17 -8.51
N PRO A 40 -18.32 7.84 -8.81
CA PRO A 40 -18.42 9.12 -9.48
C PRO A 40 -19.28 8.93 -10.73
N ILE A 41 -20.12 9.89 -11.04
CA ILE A 41 -21.01 9.94 -12.23
C ILE A 41 -20.22 9.86 -13.57
N TYR A 42 -18.89 9.69 -13.51
CA TYR A 42 -17.96 9.64 -14.62
C TYR A 42 -17.32 8.25 -14.74
N HIS A 43 -18.00 7.33 -15.40
CA HIS A 43 -17.44 6.06 -15.89
C HIS A 43 -16.38 6.26 -17.02
N MET A 44 -15.64 7.38 -17.04
CA MET A 44 -14.66 7.67 -18.10
C MET A 44 -13.30 8.09 -17.51
N HIS A 45 -12.34 7.17 -17.65
CA HIS A 45 -11.05 7.43 -18.31
C HIS A 45 -9.69 7.37 -17.60
N LYS A 46 -9.52 6.82 -16.39
CA LYS A 46 -8.18 6.31 -16.01
C LYS A 46 -8.28 5.04 -15.17
N TRP A 47 -7.83 3.91 -15.71
CA TRP A 47 -7.68 2.62 -15.01
C TRP A 47 -6.81 2.72 -13.74
N TRP A 48 -6.01 3.77 -13.64
CA TRP A 48 -5.18 4.09 -12.47
C TRP A 48 -5.91 4.95 -11.41
N ALA A 49 -7.00 5.63 -11.76
CA ALA A 49 -7.79 6.48 -10.86
C ALA A 49 -8.91 5.71 -10.13
N THR A 50 -9.04 4.41 -10.37
CA THR A 50 -9.95 3.49 -9.67
C THR A 50 -9.22 2.66 -8.62
N ARG A 51 -8.02 3.07 -8.19
CA ARG A 51 -7.33 2.37 -7.09
C ARG A 51 -8.01 2.70 -5.78
N LEU A 52 -8.35 1.65 -5.06
CA LEU A 52 -8.99 1.67 -3.76
C LEU A 52 -8.04 2.34 -2.76
N GLY A 53 -8.58 3.22 -1.91
CA GLY A 53 -7.77 4.03 -0.98
C GLY A 53 -6.95 3.15 -0.04
N SER A 54 -7.46 1.96 0.27
CA SER A 54 -6.77 0.89 0.99
C SER A 54 -5.44 0.48 0.36
N ILE A 55 -5.44 0.16 -0.95
CA ILE A 55 -4.23 -0.23 -1.69
C ILE A 55 -3.22 0.91 -1.70
N PHE A 56 -3.68 2.14 -1.94
CA PHE A 56 -2.80 3.30 -1.98
C PHE A 56 -2.15 3.56 -0.62
N ARG A 57 -2.93 3.49 0.46
CA ARG A 57 -2.42 3.62 1.84
C ARG A 57 -1.43 2.51 2.17
N ALA A 58 -1.76 1.25 1.87
CA ALA A 58 -0.89 0.10 2.11
C ALA A 58 0.46 0.26 1.39
N ALA A 59 0.45 0.70 0.14
CA ALA A 59 1.67 0.96 -0.62
C ALA A 59 2.51 2.09 -0.01
N LEU A 60 1.90 3.21 0.40
CA LEU A 60 2.62 4.31 1.05
C LEU A 60 3.27 3.89 2.37
N LEU A 61 2.55 3.13 3.20
CA LEU A 61 3.08 2.61 4.46
C LEU A 61 4.23 1.64 4.18
N ALA A 62 4.06 0.71 3.25
CA ALA A 62 5.07 -0.29 2.93
C ALA A 62 6.34 0.28 2.30
N CYS A 63 6.26 1.38 1.54
CA CYS A 63 7.43 2.12 1.07
C CYS A 63 8.21 2.82 2.20
N ASN A 64 7.56 3.07 3.34
CA ASN A 64 8.13 3.83 4.45
C ASN A 64 8.41 2.98 5.70
N MET A 65 8.01 1.71 5.70
CA MET A 65 8.18 0.82 6.84
C MET A 65 9.32 -0.17 6.59
N PRO A 66 10.08 -0.53 7.64
CA PRO A 66 11.04 -1.62 7.55
C PRO A 66 10.32 -2.96 7.32
N VAL A 67 11.03 -3.95 6.80
CA VAL A 67 10.50 -5.31 6.55
C VAL A 67 9.95 -5.98 7.82
N SER A 68 10.47 -5.63 9.00
CA SER A 68 9.99 -6.18 10.29
C SER A 68 8.68 -5.57 10.78
N ALA A 69 8.13 -4.57 10.10
CA ALA A 69 6.90 -3.91 10.52
C ALA A 69 5.66 -4.75 10.17
N ASP A 70 4.69 -4.72 11.08
CA ASP A 70 3.39 -5.36 10.91
C ASP A 70 2.42 -4.38 10.23
N LEU A 71 2.24 -4.53 8.91
CA LEU A 71 1.40 -3.61 8.13
C LEU A 71 -0.05 -3.56 8.65
N GLU A 72 -0.60 -4.68 9.09
CA GLU A 72 -2.02 -4.78 9.46
C GLU A 72 -2.32 -3.93 10.69
N LYS A 73 -1.45 -4.02 11.70
CA LYS A 73 -1.56 -3.21 12.92
C LYS A 73 -1.35 -1.75 12.60
N GLU A 74 -0.29 -1.45 11.85
CA GLU A 74 0.07 -0.09 11.51
C GLU A 74 -1.00 0.57 10.63
N PHE A 75 -1.69 -0.18 9.76
CA PHE A 75 -2.65 0.35 8.80
C PHE A 75 -3.70 1.30 9.42
N TYR A 76 -4.12 1.07 10.65
CA TYR A 76 -5.13 1.87 11.35
C TYR A 76 -4.55 3.01 12.21
N HIS A 77 -3.23 3.07 12.35
CA HIS A 77 -2.55 4.13 13.10
C HIS A 77 -2.26 5.36 12.23
N ARG A 78 -2.16 6.53 12.89
CA ARG A 78 -1.71 7.75 12.23
C ARG A 78 -0.18 7.73 12.17
N HIS A 79 0.37 7.82 10.97
CA HIS A 79 1.81 7.98 10.77
C HIS A 79 2.16 9.40 10.37
N GLU A 80 3.28 9.86 10.89
CA GLU A 80 3.89 11.12 10.48
C GLU A 80 5.29 10.83 9.94
N PHE A 81 5.41 10.82 8.61
CA PHE A 81 6.69 10.63 7.93
C PHE A 81 7.36 11.99 7.72
N GLN A 82 7.74 12.68 8.79
CA GLN A 82 8.48 13.93 8.66
C GLN A 82 9.88 13.66 8.08
N GLY A 83 10.27 14.40 7.03
CA GLY A 83 11.66 14.52 6.60
C GLY A 83 12.24 13.44 5.66
N ARG A 84 11.44 12.48 5.15
CA ARG A 84 11.90 11.57 4.09
C ARG A 84 11.60 12.16 2.72
N SER A 85 12.60 12.76 2.09
CA SER A 85 12.54 13.10 0.67
C SER A 85 12.50 11.80 -0.14
N LEU A 86 11.49 11.65 -1.00
CA LEU A 86 11.38 10.57 -1.98
C LEU A 86 12.52 10.65 -3.01
#